data_AF-A0A959Y937-F1
#
_entry.id   AF-A0A959Y937-F1
#
_cell.length_a   1.000
_cell.length_b   1.000
_cell.length_c   1.000
_cell.angle_alpha   90.00
_cell.angle_beta   90.00
_cell.angle_gamma   90.00
#
_symmetry.space_group_name_H-M   'P 1'
#
loop_
_entity.id
_entity.type
_entity.pdbx_description
1 polymer ?
#
loop_
_entity_poly.entity_id
_entity_poly.type
_entity_poly.pdbx_seq_one_letter_code
_entity_poly.pdbx_strand_id
1 'polypeptide(L)'
;DAWDWEQAAVRTDDGIHLNWARAFRRMGWWAERGEVLKEKEEERASKLRDLDRFFVQAKAYAQEPAPLEVDLRLDAMRGLWDGTKTLFVHADLVREIQEAVLFAKRHGVKRLVLVGGYDAWRVADLLRDHDVDVVLRRVHSLPLRDDDPVDLPYRLPALLKEKGLRFCLSYAGDMERMGSRN
;
A
#
# COMPACT_ATOMS: atom_id res chain seq x y z
N ASP A 1 7.22 16.41 -26.67
CA ASP A 1 8.28 15.54 -27.21
C ASP A 1 9.38 15.52 -26.15
N ALA A 2 9.62 14.38 -25.51
CA ALA A 2 10.57 14.27 -24.40
C ALA A 2 11.65 13.27 -24.81
N TRP A 3 12.89 13.73 -24.83
CA TRP A 3 14.02 12.97 -25.36
C TRP A 3 14.87 12.32 -24.27
N ASP A 4 14.75 12.78 -23.02
CA ASP A 4 15.33 12.17 -21.83
C ASP A 4 14.24 11.88 -20.78
N TRP A 5 14.60 11.06 -19.78
CA TRP A 5 13.66 10.62 -18.74
C TRP A 5 13.24 11.75 -17.80
N GLU A 6 14.09 12.78 -17.65
CA GLU A 6 13.83 13.97 -16.82
C GLU A 6 12.77 14.87 -17.46
N GLN A 7 12.82 15.05 -18.78
CA GLN A 7 11.81 15.77 -19.57
C GLN A 7 10.52 14.97 -19.74
N ALA A 8 10.61 13.63 -19.68
CA ALA A 8 9.44 12.75 -19.75
C ALA A 8 8.70 12.67 -18.40
N ALA A 9 9.39 12.95 -17.29
CA ALA A 9 8.81 12.88 -15.96
C ALA A 9 7.88 14.08 -15.70
N VAL A 10 6.58 13.80 -15.60
CA VAL A 10 5.56 14.81 -15.24
C VAL A 10 5.74 15.29 -13.79
N ARG A 11 6.19 14.39 -12.90
CA ARG A 11 6.50 14.69 -11.50
C ARG A 11 7.44 13.65 -10.92
N THR A 12 8.59 14.08 -10.40
CA THR A 12 9.54 13.22 -9.69
C THR A 12 9.22 13.16 -8.20
N ASP A 13 9.61 12.06 -7.55
CA ASP A 13 9.49 11.83 -6.09
C ASP A 13 8.08 12.01 -5.51
N ASP A 14 7.04 11.55 -6.21
CA ASP A 14 5.64 11.80 -5.84
C ASP A 14 5.11 10.93 -4.68
N GLY A 15 5.83 9.86 -4.32
CA GLY A 15 5.32 8.96 -3.29
C GLY A 15 6.37 8.05 -2.67
N ILE A 16 5.98 7.49 -1.52
CA ILE A 16 6.77 6.55 -0.74
C ILE A 16 5.98 5.25 -0.66
N HIS A 17 6.62 4.14 -1.03
CA HIS A 17 6.01 2.82 -0.94
C HIS A 17 6.44 2.10 0.34
N LEU A 18 5.45 1.65 1.10
CA LEU A 18 5.63 0.87 2.33
C LEU A 18 4.95 -0.49 2.15
N ASN A 19 5.69 -1.58 2.33
CA ASN A 19 5.09 -2.90 2.44
C ASN A 19 4.68 -3.14 3.89
N TRP A 20 3.38 -3.29 4.15
CA TRP A 20 2.92 -3.58 5.51
C TRP A 20 3.42 -4.98 5.92
N ALA A 21 3.80 -5.14 7.18
CA ALA A 21 4.18 -6.45 7.70
C ALA A 21 3.01 -7.42 7.51
N ARG A 22 3.26 -8.63 7.01
CA ARG A 22 2.19 -9.58 6.66
C ARG A 22 1.77 -10.40 7.87
N ALA A 23 0.47 -10.57 8.11
CA ALA A 23 0.01 -11.31 9.29
C ALA A 23 0.25 -12.82 9.11
N PHE A 24 0.21 -13.24 7.85
CA PHE A 24 0.38 -14.61 7.42
C PHE A 24 1.28 -14.64 6.19
N ARG A 25 2.18 -15.61 6.13
CA ARG A 25 2.99 -15.89 4.95
C ARG A 25 2.56 -17.24 4.40
N ARG A 26 1.93 -17.24 3.22
CA ARG A 26 1.69 -18.48 2.49
C ARG A 26 2.97 -18.85 1.73
N MET A 27 3.48 -20.05 1.99
CA MET A 27 4.56 -20.66 1.21
C MET A 27 3.95 -21.46 0.05
N GLY A 28 4.73 -21.72 -1.00
CA GLY A 28 4.33 -22.57 -2.13
C GLY A 28 3.98 -21.84 -3.43
N TRP A 29 3.90 -22.62 -4.49
CA TRP A 29 3.63 -22.18 -5.86
C TRP A 29 2.12 -22.26 -6.15
N TRP A 30 1.63 -21.57 -7.18
CA TRP A 30 0.19 -21.58 -7.48
C TRP A 30 -0.36 -22.98 -7.78
N ALA A 31 0.48 -23.91 -8.25
CA ALA A 31 0.09 -25.31 -8.46
C ALA A 31 0.32 -26.21 -7.24
N GLU A 32 1.11 -25.78 -6.24
CA GLU A 32 1.39 -26.54 -5.02
C GLU A 32 1.44 -25.58 -3.83
N ARG A 33 0.25 -25.31 -3.27
CA ARG A 33 0.08 -24.43 -2.12
C ARG A 33 0.71 -25.09 -0.89
N GLY A 34 1.78 -24.46 -0.39
CA GLY A 34 2.45 -24.86 0.83
C GLY A 34 1.74 -24.31 2.07
N GLU A 35 2.33 -24.58 3.23
CA GLU A 35 1.74 -24.21 4.51
C GLU A 35 1.59 -22.69 4.69
N VAL A 36 0.49 -22.29 5.33
CA VAL A 36 0.32 -20.91 5.81
C VAL A 36 1.08 -20.81 7.12
N LEU A 37 2.30 -20.27 7.05
CA LEU A 37 3.07 -19.98 8.24
C LEU A 37 2.55 -18.68 8.84
N LYS A 38 2.16 -18.73 10.11
CA LYS A 38 2.01 -17.52 10.91
C LYS A 38 3.40 -16.89 10.98
N GLU A 39 3.58 -15.66 10.47
CA GLU A 39 4.86 -14.96 10.66
C GLU A 39 5.10 -14.90 12.17
N LYS A 40 6.33 -15.15 12.63
CA LYS A 40 6.62 -15.12 14.07
C LYS A 40 6.16 -13.77 14.59
N GLU A 41 5.17 -13.78 15.49
CA GLU A 41 4.51 -12.54 15.93
C GLU A 41 5.50 -11.55 16.51
N GLU A 42 6.58 -12.04 17.13
CA GLU A 42 7.69 -11.24 17.65
C GLU A 42 8.46 -10.51 16.55
N GLU A 43 8.77 -11.16 15.43
CA GLU A 43 9.49 -10.56 14.30
C GLU A 43 8.61 -9.48 13.63
N ARG A 44 7.32 -9.78 13.41
CA ARG A 44 6.34 -8.81 12.92
C ARG A 44 6.26 -7.60 13.87
N ALA A 45 6.13 -7.85 15.17
CA ALA A 45 6.03 -6.80 16.18
C ALA A 45 7.31 -5.95 16.20
N SER A 46 8.49 -6.54 16.03
CA SER A 46 9.74 -5.78 15.93
C SER A 46 9.75 -4.86 14.71
N LYS A 47 9.40 -5.37 13.53
CA LYS A 47 9.31 -4.57 12.30
C LYS A 47 8.35 -3.39 12.45
N LEU A 48 7.19 -3.61 13.08
CA LEU A 48 6.21 -2.55 13.34
C LEU A 48 6.73 -1.51 14.34
N ARG A 49 7.47 -1.92 15.38
CA ARG A 49 8.10 -0.99 16.33
C ARG A 49 9.20 -0.15 15.66
N ASP A 50 10.03 -0.77 14.82
CA ASP A 50 11.10 -0.05 14.12
C ASP A 50 10.52 0.92 13.09
N LEU A 51 9.45 0.52 12.39
CA LEU A 51 8.68 1.39 11.51
C LEU A 51 8.09 2.59 12.27
N ASP A 52 7.48 2.35 13.43
CA ASP A 52 6.91 3.42 14.26
C ASP A 52 7.98 4.42 14.71
N ARG A 53 9.11 3.91 15.21
CA ARG A 53 10.27 4.71 15.60
C ARG A 53 10.77 5.58 14.45
N PHE A 54 10.88 4.99 13.25
CA PHE A 54 11.32 5.69 12.06
C PHE A 54 10.38 6.83 11.67
N PHE A 55 9.06 6.60 11.70
CA PHE A 55 8.08 7.66 11.42
C PHE A 55 8.10 8.77 12.47
N VAL A 56 8.30 8.45 13.75
CA VAL A 56 8.47 9.47 14.80
C VAL A 56 9.71 10.32 14.54
N GLN A 57 10.85 9.70 14.24
CA GLN A 57 12.10 10.40 13.94
C GLN A 57 11.96 11.28 12.69
N ALA A 58 11.38 10.74 11.62
CA ALA A 58 11.19 11.47 10.38
C ALA A 58 10.21 12.64 10.53
N LYS A 59 9.18 12.49 11.37
CA LYS A 59 8.26 13.59 11.70
C LYS A 59 8.94 14.71 12.48
N ALA A 60 9.80 14.37 13.44
CA ALA A 60 10.60 15.36 14.17
C ALA A 60 11.56 16.08 13.23
N TYR A 61 12.27 15.33 12.37
CA TYR A 61 13.18 15.88 11.36
C TYR A 61 12.47 16.79 10.34
N ALA A 62 11.22 16.48 9.99
CA ALA A 62 10.41 17.31 9.10
C ALA A 62 9.99 18.65 9.71
N GLN A 63 10.07 18.82 11.04
CA GLN A 63 9.81 20.09 11.71
C GLN A 63 11.05 21.00 11.78
N GLU A 64 12.24 20.46 11.51
CA GLU A 64 13.49 21.21 11.48
C GLU A 64 13.79 21.72 10.07
N PRO A 65 13.68 23.03 9.78
CA PRO A 65 13.83 23.55 8.43
C PRO A 65 15.27 23.46 7.89
N ALA A 66 16.27 23.53 8.76
CA ALA A 66 17.68 23.51 8.40
C ALA A 66 18.48 22.63 9.38
N PRO A 67 18.48 21.30 9.19
CA PRO A 67 19.24 20.39 10.03
C PRO A 67 20.75 20.55 9.77
N LEU A 68 21.55 20.43 10.82
CA LEU A 68 23.02 20.52 10.76
C LEU A 68 23.63 19.35 9.97
N GLU A 69 23.02 18.17 10.07
CA GLU A 69 23.40 16.97 9.33
C GLU A 69 22.17 16.45 8.57
N VAL A 70 22.32 16.27 7.26
CA VAL A 70 21.22 15.88 6.38
C VAL A 70 21.11 14.36 6.34
N ASP A 71 20.08 13.80 6.96
CA ASP A 71 19.70 12.40 6.76
C ASP A 71 18.74 12.30 5.56
N LEU A 72 19.25 11.83 4.42
CA LEU A 72 18.49 11.66 3.18
C LEU A 72 17.25 10.77 3.35
N ARG A 73 17.28 9.81 4.29
CA ARG A 73 16.16 8.89 4.52
C ARG A 73 14.99 9.61 5.19
N LEU A 74 15.29 10.46 6.17
CA LEU A 74 14.29 11.27 6.87
C LEU A 74 13.82 12.43 5.99
N ASP A 75 14.72 13.01 5.21
CA ASP A 75 14.42 14.11 4.28
C ASP A 75 13.42 13.68 3.20
N ALA A 76 13.59 12.47 2.64
CA ALA A 76 12.66 11.90 1.68
C ALA A 76 11.22 11.83 2.21
N MET A 77 11.03 11.67 3.53
CA MET A 77 9.72 11.53 4.16
C MET A 77 8.99 12.84 4.43
N ARG A 78 9.68 13.99 4.39
CA ARG A 78 9.09 15.31 4.71
C ARG A 78 7.77 15.56 4.00
N GLY A 79 7.72 15.13 2.74
CA GLY A 79 6.57 15.27 1.87
C GLY A 79 5.29 14.55 2.31
N LEU A 80 5.37 13.65 3.29
CA LEU A 80 4.19 12.92 3.81
C LEU A 80 3.32 13.80 4.73
N TRP A 81 3.90 14.81 5.38
CA TRP A 81 3.20 15.67 6.34
C TRP A 81 2.71 16.98 5.74
N ASP A 82 3.40 17.51 4.72
CA ASP A 82 2.94 18.67 3.94
C ASP A 82 1.92 18.28 2.85
N GLY A 83 1.81 16.98 2.55
CA GLY A 83 0.93 16.46 1.51
C GLY A 83 1.46 16.71 0.09
N THR A 84 2.76 16.92 -0.08
CA THR A 84 3.40 16.95 -1.40
C THR A 84 3.64 15.54 -1.93
N LYS A 85 3.87 14.56 -1.05
CA LYS A 85 4.06 13.14 -1.37
C LYS A 85 2.91 12.29 -0.84
N THR A 86 2.71 11.15 -1.49
CA THR A 86 1.67 10.19 -1.13
C THR A 86 2.29 8.93 -0.52
N LEU A 87 1.75 8.44 0.59
CA LEU A 87 2.15 7.17 1.17
C LEU A 87 1.35 6.04 0.51
N PHE A 88 2.03 5.20 -0.25
CA PHE A 88 1.47 3.99 -0.84
C PHE A 88 1.74 2.80 0.08
N VAL A 89 0.71 2.26 0.73
CA VAL A 89 0.87 1.09 1.60
C VAL A 89 0.38 -0.16 0.91
N HIS A 90 1.26 -1.14 0.74
CA HIS A 90 0.92 -2.44 0.20
C HIS A 90 0.38 -3.34 1.30
N ALA A 91 -0.92 -3.65 1.24
CA ALA A 91 -1.60 -4.55 2.17
C ALA A 91 -2.80 -5.21 1.48
N ASP A 92 -3.03 -6.49 1.75
CA ASP A 92 -4.11 -7.25 1.10
C ASP A 92 -5.21 -7.67 2.08
N LEU A 93 -4.85 -7.99 3.33
CA LEU A 93 -5.76 -8.59 4.29
C LEU A 93 -6.43 -7.55 5.19
N VAL A 94 -7.65 -7.84 5.65
CA VAL A 94 -8.45 -6.97 6.56
C VAL A 94 -7.60 -6.37 7.69
N ARG A 95 -6.88 -7.23 8.45
CA ARG A 95 -6.07 -6.82 9.60
C ARG A 95 -4.96 -5.84 9.20
N GLU A 96 -4.29 -6.11 8.10
CA GLU A 96 -3.18 -5.30 7.62
C GLU A 96 -3.66 -3.93 7.14
N ILE A 97 -4.79 -3.90 6.41
CA ILE A 97 -5.40 -2.66 5.93
C ILE A 97 -5.83 -1.79 7.13
N GLN A 98 -6.52 -2.38 8.10
CA GLN A 98 -6.94 -1.67 9.31
C GLN A 98 -5.75 -1.07 10.08
N GLU A 99 -4.72 -1.88 10.32
CA GLU A 99 -3.52 -1.43 11.04
C GLU A 99 -2.79 -0.32 10.28
N ALA A 100 -2.66 -0.43 8.96
CA ALA A 100 -2.00 0.55 8.10
C ALA A 100 -2.73 1.90 8.08
N VAL A 101 -4.06 1.88 7.94
CA VAL A 101 -4.88 3.10 7.92
C VAL A 101 -4.79 3.82 9.27
N LEU A 102 -4.94 3.08 10.37
CA LEU A 102 -4.81 3.63 11.71
C LEU A 102 -3.39 4.16 11.97
N PHE A 103 -2.35 3.47 11.50
CA PHE A 103 -0.97 3.91 11.61
C PHE A 103 -0.73 5.25 10.90
N ALA A 104 -1.14 5.35 9.63
CA ALA A 104 -0.99 6.58 8.84
C ALA A 104 -1.74 7.74 9.51
N LYS A 105 -2.94 7.49 10.03
CA LYS A 105 -3.73 8.51 10.75
C LYS A 105 -3.05 8.97 12.03
N ARG A 106 -2.53 8.05 12.85
CA ARG A 106 -1.78 8.38 14.09
C ARG A 106 -0.55 9.25 13.80
N HIS A 107 0.16 8.96 12.72
CA HIS A 107 1.36 9.72 12.33
C HIS A 107 1.05 11.04 11.62
N GLY A 108 -0.21 11.27 11.23
CA GLY A 108 -0.66 12.51 10.60
C GLY A 108 -0.28 12.61 9.13
N VAL A 109 -0.15 11.46 8.45
CA VAL A 109 0.09 11.41 7.00
C VAL A 109 -1.10 12.01 6.27
N LYS A 110 -0.84 12.91 5.31
CA LYS A 110 -1.91 13.66 4.62
C LYS A 110 -2.58 12.89 3.51
N ARG A 111 -1.83 12.10 2.74
CA ARG A 111 -2.33 11.30 1.62
C ARG A 111 -1.90 9.85 1.76
N LEU A 112 -2.89 8.98 1.86
CA LEU A 112 -2.71 7.54 1.96
C LEU A 112 -3.40 6.88 0.77
N VAL A 113 -2.67 5.99 0.09
CA VAL A 113 -3.21 5.13 -0.96
C VAL A 113 -2.90 3.69 -0.59
N LEU A 114 -3.94 2.86 -0.53
CA LEU A 114 -3.80 1.42 -0.35
C LEU A 114 -3.44 0.79 -1.69
N VAL A 115 -2.32 0.07 -1.76
CA VAL A 115 -1.96 -0.73 -2.93
C VAL A 115 -2.25 -2.20 -2.64
N GLY A 116 -2.95 -2.84 -3.56
CA GLY A 116 -3.44 -4.19 -3.38
C GLY A 116 -4.90 -4.18 -2.91
N GLY A 117 -5.12 -4.48 -1.64
CA GLY A 117 -6.45 -4.39 -1.04
C GLY A 117 -7.39 -5.51 -1.47
N TYR A 118 -6.92 -6.77 -1.50
CA TYR A 118 -7.78 -7.92 -1.77
C TYR A 118 -9.05 -7.95 -0.89
N ASP A 119 -8.91 -7.61 0.40
CA ASP A 119 -10.02 -7.49 1.35
C ASP A 119 -10.57 -6.05 1.50
N ALA A 120 -10.19 -5.11 0.64
CA ALA A 120 -10.62 -3.70 0.75
C ALA A 120 -12.15 -3.55 0.79
N TRP A 121 -12.87 -4.41 0.08
CA TRP A 121 -14.33 -4.44 0.07
C TRP A 121 -14.94 -4.76 1.44
N ARG A 122 -14.23 -5.50 2.31
CA ARG A 122 -14.67 -5.84 3.67
C ARG A 122 -14.46 -4.69 4.67
N VAL A 123 -13.56 -3.78 4.35
CA VAL A 123 -13.20 -2.60 5.17
C VAL A 123 -13.51 -1.30 4.46
N ALA A 124 -14.47 -1.33 3.52
CA ALA A 124 -14.76 -0.21 2.65
C ALA A 124 -15.21 1.04 3.43
N ASP A 125 -15.98 0.86 4.51
CA ASP A 125 -16.43 1.96 5.35
C ASP A 125 -15.24 2.65 6.03
N LEU A 126 -14.27 1.89 6.58
CA LEU A 126 -13.05 2.46 7.17
C LEU A 126 -12.23 3.25 6.14
N LEU A 127 -12.11 2.72 4.93
CA LEU A 127 -11.36 3.38 3.85
C LEU A 127 -12.05 4.70 3.44
N ARG A 128 -13.38 4.71 3.38
CA ARG A 128 -14.17 5.89 3.05
C ARG A 128 -14.07 6.95 4.14
N ASP A 129 -14.21 6.54 5.40
CA ASP A 129 -14.18 7.45 6.55
C ASP A 129 -12.80 8.11 6.75
N HIS A 130 -11.75 7.56 6.13
CA HIS A 130 -10.40 8.09 6.16
C HIS A 130 -9.89 8.60 4.80
N ASP A 131 -10.77 8.75 3.81
CA ASP A 131 -10.45 9.24 2.45
C ASP A 131 -9.27 8.48 1.79
N VAL A 132 -9.26 7.16 1.94
CA VAL A 132 -8.19 6.29 1.43
C VAL A 132 -8.54 5.75 0.05
N ASP A 133 -7.73 6.11 -0.94
CA ASP A 133 -7.88 5.58 -2.30
C ASP A 133 -7.27 4.18 -2.40
N VAL A 134 -7.79 3.36 -3.32
CA VAL A 134 -7.34 1.97 -3.49
C VAL A 134 -6.81 1.71 -4.90
N VAL A 135 -5.55 1.29 -5.00
CA VAL A 135 -4.98 0.72 -6.22
C VAL A 135 -5.21 -0.79 -6.18
N LEU A 136 -6.26 -1.24 -6.86
CA LEU A 136 -6.62 -2.66 -6.89
C LEU A 136 -5.58 -3.50 -7.61
N ARG A 137 -5.43 -4.74 -7.14
CA ARG A 137 -4.70 -5.79 -7.85
C ARG A 137 -5.35 -6.10 -9.20
N ARG A 138 -4.63 -6.88 -10.00
CA ARG A 138 -5.14 -7.42 -11.25
C ARG A 138 -6.47 -8.15 -11.04
N VAL A 139 -7.49 -7.69 -11.76
CA VAL A 139 -8.84 -8.27 -11.74
C VAL A 139 -8.92 -9.64 -12.42
N HIS A 140 -8.05 -9.90 -13.39
CA HIS A 140 -7.85 -11.20 -14.04
C HIS A 140 -6.88 -12.09 -13.26
N SER A 141 -7.14 -12.28 -11.98
CA SER A 141 -6.37 -13.19 -11.12
C SER A 141 -7.29 -14.21 -10.47
N LEU A 142 -6.69 -15.32 -10.02
CA LEU A 142 -7.42 -16.27 -9.19
C LEU A 142 -7.65 -15.68 -7.79
N PRO A 143 -8.73 -16.06 -7.10
CA PRO A 143 -8.95 -15.67 -5.71
C PRO A 143 -7.76 -16.06 -4.83
N LEU A 144 -7.51 -15.26 -3.80
CA LEU A 144 -6.45 -15.52 -2.84
C LEU A 144 -6.81 -16.70 -1.92
N ARG A 145 -8.09 -16.98 -1.70
CA ARG A 145 -8.54 -18.08 -0.83
C ARG A 145 -9.33 -19.12 -1.61
N ASP A 146 -9.33 -20.35 -1.10
CA ASP A 146 -10.04 -21.48 -1.70
C ASP A 146 -11.56 -21.38 -1.62
N ASP A 147 -12.02 -20.76 -0.54
CA ASP A 147 -13.42 -20.55 -0.21
C ASP A 147 -13.98 -19.25 -0.84
N ASP A 148 -13.12 -18.40 -1.39
CA ASP A 148 -13.56 -17.18 -2.06
C ASP A 148 -14.17 -17.50 -3.43
N PRO A 149 -15.23 -16.78 -3.86
CA PRO A 149 -15.81 -16.94 -5.18
C PRO A 149 -14.77 -16.78 -6.29
N VAL A 150 -14.84 -17.62 -7.32
CA VAL A 150 -13.90 -17.61 -8.46
C VAL A 150 -13.86 -16.27 -9.20
N ASP A 151 -14.95 -15.52 -9.14
CA ASP A 151 -15.14 -14.22 -9.78
C ASP A 151 -14.85 -13.04 -8.82
N LEU A 152 -14.46 -13.29 -7.57
CA LEU A 152 -14.26 -12.24 -6.57
C LEU A 152 -13.27 -11.17 -7.05
N PRO A 153 -12.06 -11.48 -7.56
CA PRO A 153 -11.12 -10.48 -8.06
C PRO A 153 -11.70 -9.59 -9.16
N TYR A 154 -12.57 -10.15 -10.00
CA TYR A 154 -13.27 -9.42 -11.06
C TYR A 154 -14.41 -8.54 -10.53
N ARG A 155 -15.05 -8.96 -9.42
CA ARG A 155 -16.13 -8.22 -8.76
C ARG A 155 -15.64 -7.11 -7.83
N LEU A 156 -14.39 -7.15 -7.35
CA LEU A 156 -13.85 -6.14 -6.43
C LEU A 156 -14.07 -4.68 -6.89
N PRO A 157 -13.81 -4.29 -8.15
CA PRO A 157 -14.09 -2.93 -8.62
C PRO A 157 -15.56 -2.53 -8.48
N ALA A 158 -16.49 -3.44 -8.77
CA ALA A 158 -17.92 -3.18 -8.63
C ALA A 158 -18.29 -2.96 -7.16
N LEU A 159 -17.79 -3.81 -6.26
CA LEU A 159 -18.02 -3.70 -4.82
C LEU A 159 -17.47 -2.39 -4.25
N LEU A 160 -16.26 -1.96 -4.65
CA LEU A 160 -15.70 -0.68 -4.22
C LEU A 160 -16.49 0.52 -4.78
N LYS A 161 -16.94 0.42 -6.04
CA LYS A 161 -17.77 1.46 -6.69
C LYS A 161 -19.10 1.64 -5.97
N GLU A 162 -19.78 0.55 -5.62
CA GLU A 162 -21.04 0.57 -4.85
C GLU A 162 -20.86 1.25 -3.49
N LYS A 163 -19.67 1.14 -2.89
CA LYS A 163 -19.33 1.77 -1.61
C LYS A 163 -18.86 3.22 -1.74
N GLY A 164 -18.76 3.75 -2.97
CA GLY A 164 -18.34 5.13 -3.24
C GLY A 164 -16.84 5.37 -3.06
N LEU A 165 -16.02 4.32 -3.05
CA LEU A 165 -14.57 4.46 -2.93
C LEU A 165 -13.94 4.80 -4.28
N ARG A 166 -12.95 5.70 -4.27
CA ARG A 166 -12.09 5.92 -5.44
C ARG A 166 -11.08 4.79 -5.52
N PHE A 167 -10.99 4.19 -6.71
CA PHE A 167 -10.02 3.15 -6.97
C PHE A 167 -9.44 3.29 -8.38
N CYS A 168 -8.27 2.70 -8.58
CA CYS A 168 -7.71 2.46 -9.89
C CYS A 168 -7.34 0.98 -10.06
N LEU A 169 -7.19 0.55 -11.31
CA LEU A 169 -6.84 -0.82 -11.64
C LEU A 169 -5.33 -0.89 -11.91
N SER A 170 -4.64 -1.80 -11.23
CA SER A 170 -3.24 -2.10 -11.50
C SER A 170 -3.08 -3.47 -12.14
N TYR A 171 -2.14 -3.58 -13.07
CA TYR A 171 -1.75 -4.83 -13.72
C TYR A 171 -0.47 -5.44 -13.13
N ALA A 172 0.05 -4.87 -12.03
CA ALA A 172 1.27 -5.35 -11.38
C ALA A 172 1.21 -6.87 -11.07
N GLY A 173 2.27 -7.61 -11.39
CA GLY A 173 2.36 -9.09 -11.26
C GLY A 173 2.85 -9.82 -12.52
N ASP A 174 2.35 -11.03 -12.79
CA ASP A 174 2.88 -11.86 -13.91
C ASP A 174 2.41 -11.36 -15.29
N MET A 175 3.26 -11.25 -16.30
CA MET A 175 2.83 -10.75 -17.63
C MET A 175 2.29 -9.30 -17.63
N GLU A 176 2.83 -8.39 -16.79
CA GLU A 176 2.39 -6.99 -16.72
C GLU A 176 2.28 -6.31 -18.09
N ARG A 177 3.29 -6.53 -18.95
CA ARG A 177 3.33 -5.99 -20.32
C ARG A 177 2.22 -6.53 -21.22
N MET A 178 1.73 -7.74 -20.98
CA MET A 178 0.63 -8.30 -21.78
C MET A 178 -0.72 -7.81 -21.25
N GLY A 179 -0.84 -7.67 -19.93
CA GLY A 179 -2.07 -7.18 -19.29
C GLY A 179 -2.30 -5.67 -19.43
N SER A 180 -1.24 -4.86 -19.53
CA SER A 180 -1.36 -3.40 -19.71
C SER A 180 -1.57 -2.96 -21.15
N ARG A 181 -1.47 -3.88 -22.11
CA ARG A 181 -1.75 -3.62 -23.53
C ARG A 181 -3.23 -3.88 -23.78
N ASN A 182 -3.99 -2.80 -23.96
CA ASN A 182 -5.30 -2.84 -24.60
C ASN A 182 -5.15 -3.05 -26.11
#